data_AF-A0A660SFI5-F1
#
_entry.id   AF-A0A660SFI5-F1
#
_cell.length_a   1.000
_cell.length_b   1.000
_cell.length_c   1.000
_cell.angle_alpha   90.00
_cell.angle_beta   90.00
_cell.angle_gamma   90.00
#
_symmetry.space_group_name_H-M   'P 1'
#
loop_
_entity.id
_entity.type
_entity.pdbx_description
1 polymer ?
#
loop_
_entity_poly.entity_id
_entity_poly.type
_entity_poly.pdbx_seq_one_letter_code
_entity_poly.pdbx_strand_id
1 'polypeptide(L)'
;ILRYDEHFESLSQGFGFGMRPYYSGGIGILADKSGNDNYLSDIYGQGVAYWYALGGLVDKEGNDHYKSYQYAQGAGVHLAFGALIDYFGNDNYTSKGVSQGCGHDYAFGGLYDFQGDDNYMCYDLSQGAGNADAISFFLDANGDDGYIAKRDITMGYSDFRRGFGYIGLFLDLNGNDFYGSPRGENNNYWIHSTYGIGVDSKNSYLDTLAPSKEYDMKPADEPLGEDIETLFMQASAASQKFQYLVKPAREKIIAMGDSAMPFLVDKLNTESARESHALYEMIPKIGKPAVPYLHKVLQDSVKNKIRFTMLILGKIKDENSYPILAEYTQSNNPSYRASSIKALGDLGCSKAIPLFIKGLKDSIVAVRRESAIALQKINNQDAILPLIASTDDEFQEVRYSAEIGLTKIGKDAEKIVRKEYHNASIQSKKHLIGYFAKCKSKSNKRFLKKLLKNETDEKLLFQVKRALEEY
;
A
#
# COMPACT_ATOMS: atom_id res chain seq x y z
N ILE A 1 -0.39 -10.86 23.30
CA ILE A 1 -0.26 -10.89 24.78
C ILE A 1 0.44 -9.60 25.14
N LEU A 2 -0.25 -8.67 25.82
CA LEU A 2 0.37 -7.46 26.35
C LEU A 2 1.38 -7.90 27.40
N ARG A 3 2.67 -7.61 27.19
CA ARG A 3 3.72 -7.87 28.17
C ARG A 3 4.11 -6.55 28.80
N TYR A 4 3.22 -6.01 29.64
CA TYR A 4 3.51 -4.79 30.40
C TYR A 4 4.81 -4.91 31.21
N ASP A 5 5.15 -6.12 31.66
CA ASP A 5 6.34 -6.41 32.46
C ASP A 5 7.68 -6.24 31.71
N GLU A 6 7.66 -6.12 30.37
CA GLU A 6 8.87 -5.94 29.53
C GLU A 6 9.01 -4.51 28.97
N HIS A 7 8.08 -3.59 29.30
CA HIS A 7 7.96 -2.27 28.64
C HIS A 7 7.65 -1.13 29.62
N PHE A 8 8.00 0.10 29.22
CA PHE A 8 7.71 1.31 29.97
C PHE A 8 6.39 1.96 29.54
N GLU A 9 5.59 2.39 30.50
CA GLU A 9 4.45 3.28 30.27
C GLU A 9 4.96 4.72 30.20
N SER A 10 4.99 5.28 28.98
CA SER A 10 5.54 6.62 28.71
C SER A 10 4.57 7.74 29.09
N LEU A 11 3.28 7.55 28.77
CA LEU A 11 2.19 8.49 29.07
C LEU A 11 2.52 9.94 28.61
N SER A 12 3.06 10.11 27.40
CA SER A 12 3.72 11.36 26.97
C SER A 12 3.36 11.79 25.54
N GLN A 13 3.94 12.89 25.06
CA GLN A 13 3.84 13.36 23.67
C GLN A 13 2.39 13.47 23.17
N GLY A 14 1.58 14.26 23.88
CA GLY A 14 0.17 14.46 23.52
C GLY A 14 -0.77 13.36 24.03
N PHE A 15 -0.37 12.59 25.05
CA PHE A 15 -1.20 11.55 25.65
C PHE A 15 -2.38 12.10 26.47
N GLY A 16 -3.60 11.61 26.22
CA GLY A 16 -4.78 11.85 27.04
C GLY A 16 -5.20 10.60 27.83
N PHE A 17 -5.53 10.74 29.12
CA PHE A 17 -5.92 9.61 29.99
C PHE A 17 -7.18 9.91 30.81
N GLY A 18 -8.02 8.89 31.00
CA GLY A 18 -9.07 8.83 31.99
C GLY A 18 -9.07 7.49 32.74
N MET A 19 -9.82 7.41 33.83
CA MET A 19 -9.80 6.25 34.72
C MET A 19 -11.20 5.67 34.91
N ARG A 20 -11.50 4.54 34.28
CA ARG A 20 -12.80 3.87 34.42
C ARG A 20 -12.90 3.11 35.76
N PRO A 21 -14.08 3.09 36.42
CA PRO A 21 -15.31 3.86 36.14
C PRO A 21 -15.36 5.24 36.83
N TYR A 22 -14.24 5.75 37.32
CA TYR A 22 -14.21 6.80 38.34
C TYR A 22 -14.23 8.22 37.76
N TYR A 23 -13.45 8.51 36.73
CA TYR A 23 -13.25 9.87 36.22
C TYR A 23 -13.17 9.90 34.69
N SER A 24 -13.81 10.91 34.08
CA SER A 24 -13.63 11.25 32.67
C SER A 24 -12.18 11.63 32.38
N GLY A 25 -11.74 11.42 31.14
CA GLY A 25 -10.36 11.71 30.74
C GLY A 25 -10.07 13.19 30.54
N GLY A 26 -8.78 13.49 30.41
CA GLY A 26 -8.26 14.81 30.10
C GLY A 26 -7.92 15.02 28.62
N ILE A 27 -7.32 16.17 28.34
CA ILE A 27 -6.79 16.53 27.02
C ILE A 27 -5.27 16.57 27.10
N GLY A 28 -4.59 15.80 26.26
CA GLY A 28 -3.15 15.91 26.01
C GLY A 28 -2.93 16.35 24.57
N ILE A 29 -2.19 17.44 24.36
CA ILE A 29 -1.82 17.91 23.03
C ILE A 29 -0.33 18.26 23.04
N LEU A 30 0.40 17.75 22.05
CA LEU A 30 1.72 18.23 21.67
C LEU A 30 1.59 18.89 20.30
N ALA A 31 2.15 20.10 20.17
CA ALA A 31 2.23 20.80 18.90
C ALA A 31 3.68 21.22 18.70
N ASP A 32 4.34 20.58 17.75
CA ASP A 32 5.61 21.05 17.22
C ASP A 32 5.35 21.94 16.01
N LYS A 33 6.31 22.82 15.74
CA LYS A 33 6.20 23.83 14.68
C LYS A 33 7.22 23.61 13.57
N SER A 34 8.43 23.20 13.92
CA SER A 34 9.55 23.14 13.00
C SER A 34 10.71 22.40 13.63
N GLY A 35 11.29 21.44 12.92
CA GLY A 35 12.50 20.76 13.38
C GLY A 35 12.59 19.37 12.77
N ASN A 36 13.73 18.70 12.93
CA ASN A 36 13.80 17.27 12.65
C ASN A 36 13.89 16.57 14.00
N ASP A 37 12.75 16.13 14.49
CA ASP A 37 12.53 15.69 15.84
C ASP A 37 12.48 14.17 15.95
N ASN A 38 12.84 13.70 17.15
CA ASN A 38 12.76 12.28 17.49
C ASN A 38 11.69 12.09 18.55
N TYR A 39 10.49 11.74 18.10
CA TYR A 39 9.40 11.33 18.96
C TYR A 39 9.65 9.88 19.40
N LEU A 40 10.19 9.73 20.61
CA LEU A 40 10.50 8.42 21.19
C LEU A 40 9.57 8.16 22.38
N SER A 41 8.78 7.09 22.28
CA SER A 41 7.97 6.56 23.37
C SER A 41 8.01 5.05 23.36
N ASP A 42 7.56 4.41 24.44
CA ASP A 42 7.40 2.95 24.50
C ASP A 42 5.90 2.62 24.41
N ILE A 43 5.16 2.62 25.53
CA ILE A 43 3.71 2.48 25.52
C ILE A 43 3.03 3.81 25.87
N TYR A 44 1.95 4.16 25.18
CA TYR A 44 1.15 5.37 25.42
C TYR A 44 1.89 6.70 25.13
N GLY A 45 2.28 6.92 23.87
CA GLY A 45 2.80 8.21 23.41
C GLY A 45 2.25 8.66 22.05
N GLN A 46 2.62 9.85 21.60
CA GLN A 46 2.40 10.32 20.21
C GLN A 46 0.92 10.47 19.84
N GLY A 47 0.22 11.38 20.52
CA GLY A 47 -1.17 11.73 20.21
C GLY A 47 -2.19 10.63 20.53
N VAL A 48 -1.82 9.67 21.38
CA VAL A 48 -2.71 8.59 21.81
C VAL A 48 -3.66 9.05 22.93
N ALA A 49 -4.84 8.44 23.01
CA ALA A 49 -5.77 8.65 24.11
C ALA A 49 -6.31 7.35 24.69
N TYR A 50 -6.59 7.33 25.98
CA TYR A 50 -7.04 6.14 26.71
C TYR A 50 -8.14 6.50 27.73
N TRP A 51 -9.32 5.89 27.61
CA TRP A 51 -10.54 6.13 28.42
C TRP A 51 -11.04 7.58 28.44
N TYR A 52 -12.11 7.88 27.70
CA TYR A 52 -12.85 9.16 27.76
C TYR A 52 -11.97 10.42 27.60
N ALA A 53 -10.86 10.30 26.89
CA ALA A 53 -9.83 11.34 26.78
C ALA A 53 -9.64 11.80 25.33
N LEU A 54 -8.96 12.94 25.16
CA LEU A 54 -8.46 13.44 23.89
C LEU A 54 -6.94 13.47 23.92
N GLY A 55 -6.32 12.87 22.92
CA GLY A 55 -4.87 12.86 22.68
C GLY A 55 -4.59 13.40 21.29
N GLY A 56 -3.57 14.24 21.18
CA GLY A 56 -3.24 14.92 19.94
C GLY A 56 -1.74 15.16 19.81
N LEU A 57 -1.20 14.87 18.63
CA LEU A 57 0.11 15.34 18.21
C LEU A 57 -0.05 16.04 16.87
N VAL A 58 0.49 17.26 16.78
CA VAL A 58 0.60 17.99 15.52
C VAL A 58 2.07 18.32 15.31
N ASP A 59 2.65 17.81 14.24
CA ASP A 59 3.92 18.30 13.69
C ASP A 59 3.62 19.09 12.43
N LYS A 60 4.39 20.15 12.18
CA LYS A 60 4.11 21.10 11.12
C LYS A 60 5.12 21.08 10.00
N GLU A 61 6.38 20.96 10.32
CA GLU A 61 7.46 21.14 9.38
C GLU A 61 8.60 20.37 9.95
N GLY A 62 9.09 19.42 9.18
CA GLY A 62 10.12 18.64 9.77
C GLY A 62 10.40 17.46 8.93
N ASN A 63 11.10 16.57 9.57
CA ASN A 63 11.62 15.43 8.92
C ASN A 63 11.96 14.45 10.03
N ASP A 64 10.91 13.78 10.47
CA ASP A 64 10.70 13.33 11.83
C ASP A 64 10.76 11.82 11.95
N HIS A 65 11.10 11.39 13.16
CA HIS A 65 11.16 9.98 13.49
C HIS A 65 10.22 9.68 14.65
N TYR A 66 9.09 9.07 14.30
CA TYR A 66 8.08 8.59 15.22
C TYR A 66 8.35 7.13 15.54
N LYS A 67 8.92 6.87 16.72
CA LYS A 67 9.15 5.52 17.20
C LYS A 67 8.39 5.27 18.49
N SER A 68 7.54 4.25 18.45
CA SER A 68 6.83 3.77 19.63
C SER A 68 6.71 2.25 19.63
N TYR A 69 6.42 1.64 20.77
CA TYR A 69 6.17 0.22 20.83
C TYR A 69 4.69 -0.10 20.66
N GLN A 70 3.78 0.48 21.43
CA GLN A 70 2.35 0.18 21.32
C GLN A 70 1.48 1.31 21.88
N TYR A 71 0.25 1.43 21.37
CA TYR A 71 -0.70 2.48 21.76
C TYR A 71 -0.09 3.85 21.48
N ALA A 72 0.09 4.14 20.18
CA ALA A 72 0.77 5.35 19.76
C ALA A 72 0.33 5.85 18.38
N GLN A 73 0.89 6.99 17.97
CA GLN A 73 0.76 7.55 16.62
C GLN A 73 -0.71 7.76 16.26
N GLY A 74 -1.39 8.54 17.08
CA GLY A 74 -2.80 8.90 16.90
C GLY A 74 -3.79 7.78 17.21
N ALA A 75 -3.39 6.77 18.00
CA ALA A 75 -4.30 5.71 18.40
C ALA A 75 -5.35 6.18 19.43
N GLY A 76 -6.60 5.76 19.28
CA GLY A 76 -7.63 5.96 20.29
C GLY A 76 -7.99 4.65 20.96
N VAL A 77 -8.05 4.63 22.29
CA VAL A 77 -8.32 3.40 23.05
C VAL A 77 -9.40 3.62 24.08
N HIS A 78 -10.44 2.77 24.06
CA HIS A 78 -11.54 2.73 25.03
C HIS A 78 -12.33 4.04 25.14
N LEU A 79 -13.25 4.30 24.19
CA LEU A 79 -14.07 5.53 24.16
C LEU A 79 -13.24 6.83 24.19
N ALA A 80 -12.04 6.81 23.62
CA ALA A 80 -11.14 7.95 23.56
C ALA A 80 -10.91 8.39 22.11
N PHE A 81 -10.36 9.59 21.95
CA PHE A 81 -10.05 10.17 20.65
C PHE A 81 -8.55 10.45 20.57
N GLY A 82 -7.83 9.69 19.75
CA GLY A 82 -6.41 9.91 19.45
C GLY A 82 -6.23 10.41 18.02
N ALA A 83 -5.31 11.36 17.83
CA ALA A 83 -4.97 11.87 16.51
C ALA A 83 -3.49 12.27 16.43
N LEU A 84 -2.87 11.96 15.29
CA LEU A 84 -1.58 12.50 14.88
C LEU A 84 -1.77 13.18 13.52
N ILE A 85 -1.27 14.40 13.39
CA ILE A 85 -1.27 15.16 12.14
C ILE A 85 0.18 15.57 11.87
N ASP A 86 0.69 15.20 10.71
CA ASP A 86 1.96 15.69 10.15
C ASP A 86 1.67 16.46 8.87
N TYR A 87 2.29 17.62 8.68
CA TYR A 87 2.02 18.50 7.55
C TYR A 87 3.05 18.38 6.41
N PHE A 88 4.34 18.27 6.73
CA PHE A 88 5.40 18.37 5.73
C PHE A 88 6.67 17.67 6.24
N GLY A 89 7.17 16.71 5.49
CA GLY A 89 8.42 16.02 5.81
C GLY A 89 8.44 14.60 5.25
N ASN A 90 9.60 14.04 4.92
CA ASN A 90 9.76 12.64 4.45
C ASN A 90 9.95 11.59 5.58
N ASP A 91 8.97 11.43 6.44
CA ASP A 91 9.04 10.94 7.80
C ASP A 91 9.15 9.43 7.94
N ASN A 92 9.49 9.01 9.16
CA ASN A 92 9.65 7.60 9.50
C ASN A 92 8.78 7.24 10.70
N TYR A 93 7.79 6.40 10.46
CA TYR A 93 6.85 5.92 11.46
C TYR A 93 7.11 4.46 11.75
N THR A 94 7.57 4.14 12.96
CA THR A 94 7.78 2.77 13.42
C THR A 94 6.96 2.49 14.66
N SER A 95 6.12 1.46 14.60
CA SER A 95 5.32 1.03 15.75
C SER A 95 5.06 -0.48 15.79
N LYS A 96 4.58 -0.97 16.93
CA LYS A 96 3.99 -2.30 17.10
C LYS A 96 2.60 -2.17 17.76
N GLY A 97 1.84 -3.25 17.78
CA GLY A 97 0.52 -3.27 18.42
C GLY A 97 -0.48 -2.29 17.77
N VAL A 98 -1.35 -1.74 18.61
CA VAL A 98 -2.40 -0.75 18.28
C VAL A 98 -1.74 0.61 18.06
N SER A 99 -1.51 1.02 16.81
CA SER A 99 -0.83 2.28 16.49
C SER A 99 -1.26 2.85 15.12
N GLN A 100 -0.71 3.99 14.69
CA GLN A 100 -0.89 4.56 13.33
C GLN A 100 -2.35 4.70 12.92
N GLY A 101 -3.06 5.58 13.63
CA GLY A 101 -4.47 5.86 13.36
C GLY A 101 -5.42 4.71 13.72
N CYS A 102 -5.00 3.78 14.58
CA CYS A 102 -5.84 2.67 15.04
C CYS A 102 -6.76 3.09 16.18
N GLY A 103 -8.06 2.88 16.00
CA GLY A 103 -9.06 2.95 17.05
C GLY A 103 -9.33 1.57 17.66
N HIS A 104 -9.51 1.52 18.98
CA HIS A 104 -9.80 0.30 19.73
C HIS A 104 -10.87 0.52 20.82
N ASP A 105 -11.95 -0.26 20.81
CA ASP A 105 -13.03 -0.24 21.83
C ASP A 105 -13.84 1.08 21.83
N TYR A 106 -14.71 1.28 20.84
CA TYR A 106 -15.56 2.48 20.66
C TYR A 106 -14.79 3.80 20.58
N ALA A 107 -13.51 3.73 20.20
CA ALA A 107 -12.62 4.88 20.13
C ALA A 107 -12.44 5.39 18.69
N PHE A 108 -11.90 6.59 18.55
CA PHE A 108 -11.42 7.13 17.28
C PHE A 108 -9.89 7.16 17.29
N GLY A 109 -9.26 6.56 16.28
CA GLY A 109 -7.84 6.76 15.99
C GLY A 109 -7.66 7.39 14.60
N GLY A 110 -6.76 8.36 14.51
CA GLY A 110 -6.44 9.07 13.27
C GLY A 110 -4.95 9.33 13.11
N LEU A 111 -4.40 9.02 11.94
CA LEU A 111 -3.10 9.52 11.48
C LEU A 111 -3.32 10.18 10.13
N TYR A 112 -2.86 11.42 9.99
CA TYR A 112 -2.91 12.14 8.74
C TYR A 112 -1.56 12.77 8.43
N ASP A 113 -0.93 12.32 7.36
CA ASP A 113 0.23 12.93 6.72
C ASP A 113 -0.20 13.68 5.45
N PHE A 114 0.23 14.93 5.30
CA PHE A 114 -0.15 15.77 4.17
C PHE A 114 0.83 15.70 2.99
N GLN A 115 2.13 15.53 3.23
CA GLN A 115 3.15 15.65 2.17
C GLN A 115 4.54 15.16 2.60
N GLY A 116 5.10 14.26 1.81
CA GLY A 116 6.47 13.76 2.00
C GLY A 116 6.71 12.45 1.26
N ASP A 117 7.96 12.01 1.13
CA ASP A 117 8.27 10.62 0.73
C ASP A 117 8.51 9.77 1.99
N ASP A 118 7.44 9.19 2.53
CA ASP A 118 7.35 8.69 3.90
C ASP A 118 7.54 7.18 4.01
N ASN A 119 7.87 6.72 5.21
CA ASN A 119 8.04 5.30 5.51
C ASN A 119 7.26 4.89 6.76
N TYR A 120 6.31 3.97 6.57
CA TYR A 120 5.46 3.44 7.62
C TYR A 120 5.74 1.96 7.85
N MET A 121 6.28 1.64 9.02
CA MET A 121 6.50 0.26 9.46
C MET A 121 5.67 -0.08 10.69
N CYS A 122 4.90 -1.16 10.60
CA CYS A 122 4.15 -1.70 11.71
C CYS A 122 4.24 -3.24 11.82
N TYR A 123 4.12 -3.73 13.05
CA TYR A 123 4.15 -5.17 13.33
C TYR A 123 2.78 -5.82 13.51
N ASP A 124 1.81 -5.11 14.09
CA ASP A 124 0.47 -5.62 14.41
C ASP A 124 -0.58 -4.58 13.98
N LEU A 125 -1.78 -4.61 14.57
CA LEU A 125 -2.96 -3.81 14.25
C LEU A 125 -2.69 -2.28 14.13
N SER A 126 -2.45 -1.82 12.91
CA SER A 126 -2.01 -0.44 12.63
C SER A 126 -2.42 0.01 11.22
N GLN A 127 -2.07 1.24 10.84
CA GLN A 127 -2.32 1.83 9.52
C GLN A 127 -3.81 1.88 9.20
N GLY A 128 -4.55 2.55 10.09
CA GLY A 128 -5.99 2.77 9.93
C GLY A 128 -6.83 1.50 10.11
N ALA A 129 -6.23 0.41 10.59
CA ALA A 129 -6.97 -0.76 11.03
C ALA A 129 -7.72 -0.46 12.32
N GLY A 130 -8.99 -0.85 12.42
CA GLY A 130 -9.80 -0.70 13.61
C GLY A 130 -9.97 -1.98 14.40
N ASN A 131 -10.51 -1.88 15.61
CA ASN A 131 -10.88 -3.03 16.42
C ASN A 131 -11.95 -2.67 17.46
N ALA A 132 -12.85 -3.60 17.76
CA ALA A 132 -13.89 -3.44 18.78
C ALA A 132 -14.67 -2.12 18.62
N ASP A 133 -15.44 -1.99 17.55
CA ASP A 133 -16.46 -0.93 17.38
C ASP A 133 -15.89 0.49 17.24
N ALA A 134 -14.61 0.58 16.90
CA ALA A 134 -13.89 1.81 16.70
C ALA A 134 -14.02 2.41 15.28
N ILE A 135 -13.58 3.65 15.13
CA ILE A 135 -13.35 4.31 13.84
C ILE A 135 -11.85 4.56 13.73
N SER A 136 -11.25 4.11 12.63
CA SER A 136 -9.81 4.17 12.41
C SER A 136 -9.52 4.76 11.04
N PHE A 137 -8.60 5.71 11.01
CA PHE A 137 -8.29 6.49 9.84
C PHE A 137 -6.78 6.66 9.70
N PHE A 138 -6.25 6.24 8.56
CA PHE A 138 -4.89 6.51 8.12
C PHE A 138 -4.99 7.16 6.74
N LEU A 139 -4.36 8.31 6.58
CA LEU A 139 -4.30 9.04 5.33
C LEU A 139 -2.88 9.54 5.13
N ASP A 140 -2.29 9.15 4.00
CA ASP A 140 -1.17 9.82 3.36
C ASP A 140 -1.72 10.51 2.10
N ALA A 141 -1.40 11.80 1.93
CA ALA A 141 -1.99 12.60 0.87
C ALA A 141 -1.11 12.79 -0.37
N ASN A 142 0.22 12.71 -0.27
CA ASN A 142 1.11 13.01 -1.39
C ASN A 142 2.58 12.64 -1.10
N GLY A 143 3.14 11.72 -1.88
CA GLY A 143 4.50 11.22 -1.71
C GLY A 143 4.84 10.10 -2.67
N ASP A 144 6.11 9.69 -2.80
CA ASP A 144 6.45 8.33 -3.24
C ASP A 144 6.79 7.46 -2.00
N ASP A 145 5.81 6.76 -1.44
CA ASP A 145 5.84 6.27 -0.06
C ASP A 145 6.17 4.78 0.10
N GLY A 146 6.54 4.39 1.31
CA GLY A 146 6.93 3.04 1.69
C GLY A 146 6.08 2.46 2.82
N TYR A 147 5.33 1.39 2.54
CA TYR A 147 4.46 0.76 3.54
C TYR A 147 4.83 -0.69 3.84
N ILE A 148 5.23 -0.96 5.09
CA ILE A 148 5.63 -2.30 5.56
C ILE A 148 4.84 -2.71 6.81
N ALA A 149 3.93 -3.66 6.63
CA ALA A 149 3.17 -4.31 7.67
C ALA A 149 3.58 -5.78 7.76
N LYS A 150 3.95 -6.23 8.97
CA LYS A 150 4.39 -7.62 9.20
C LYS A 150 3.22 -8.61 9.34
N ARG A 151 1.99 -8.13 9.53
CA ARG A 151 0.79 -8.95 9.71
C ARG A 151 -0.36 -8.52 8.81
N ASP A 152 -1.21 -9.48 8.49
CA ASP A 152 -2.38 -9.32 7.61
C ASP A 152 -3.61 -8.74 8.35
N ILE A 153 -3.43 -7.91 9.38
CA ILE A 153 -4.54 -7.27 10.12
C ILE A 153 -4.29 -5.76 10.25
N THR A 154 -3.73 -5.17 9.21
CA THR A 154 -3.31 -3.76 9.14
C THR A 154 -3.97 -3.08 7.94
N MET A 155 -3.51 -1.90 7.51
CA MET A 155 -3.88 -1.29 6.23
C MET A 155 -5.40 -1.28 5.99
N GLY A 156 -6.13 -0.60 6.87
CA GLY A 156 -7.58 -0.47 6.75
C GLY A 156 -8.36 -1.73 7.11
N TYR A 157 -7.83 -2.63 7.95
CA TYR A 157 -8.59 -3.79 8.45
C TYR A 157 -9.73 -3.36 9.38
N SER A 158 -10.94 -3.87 9.12
CA SER A 158 -12.01 -3.91 10.13
C SER A 158 -13.14 -4.94 9.92
N ASP A 159 -13.52 -5.63 11.00
CA ASP A 159 -14.40 -6.80 10.97
C ASP A 159 -15.52 -6.68 12.02
N PHE A 160 -16.18 -7.77 12.36
CA PHE A 160 -17.10 -7.86 13.49
C PHE A 160 -16.38 -8.22 14.77
N ARG A 161 -16.71 -7.51 15.84
CA ARG A 161 -16.34 -7.91 17.20
C ARG A 161 -17.49 -7.55 18.13
N ARG A 162 -17.83 -8.45 19.04
CA ARG A 162 -18.93 -8.26 20.01
C ARG A 162 -20.30 -7.92 19.39
N GLY A 163 -20.55 -8.33 18.15
CA GLY A 163 -21.84 -8.15 17.47
C GLY A 163 -22.02 -6.79 16.78
N PHE A 164 -20.99 -5.94 16.76
CA PHE A 164 -21.00 -4.68 16.03
C PHE A 164 -19.81 -4.62 15.06
N GLY A 165 -19.92 -3.76 14.04
CA GLY A 165 -18.88 -3.50 13.06
C GLY A 165 -18.09 -2.24 13.41
N TYR A 166 -16.85 -2.17 12.96
CA TYR A 166 -15.98 -1.00 13.12
C TYR A 166 -15.42 -0.55 11.78
N ILE A 167 -15.01 0.71 11.67
CA ILE A 167 -14.51 1.27 10.40
C ILE A 167 -12.99 1.28 10.43
N GLY A 168 -12.37 0.73 9.37
CA GLY A 168 -10.94 0.82 9.12
C GLY A 168 -10.70 1.42 7.75
N LEU A 169 -9.95 2.52 7.69
CA LEU A 169 -9.66 3.25 6.47
C LEU A 169 -8.16 3.47 6.34
N PHE A 170 -7.59 2.96 5.25
CA PHE A 170 -6.25 3.30 4.79
C PHE A 170 -6.38 4.04 3.47
N LEU A 171 -5.81 5.23 3.39
CA LEU A 171 -5.84 6.06 2.20
C LEU A 171 -4.40 6.51 1.92
N ASP A 172 -3.97 6.27 0.71
CA ASP A 172 -2.70 6.71 0.15
C ASP A 172 -3.04 7.41 -1.16
N LEU A 173 -2.61 8.66 -1.32
CA LEU A 173 -3.03 9.49 -2.43
C LEU A 173 -1.82 10.05 -3.18
N ASN A 174 -1.94 10.10 -4.51
CA ASN A 174 -0.85 10.49 -5.40
C ASN A 174 0.35 9.53 -5.28
N GLY A 175 1.50 9.83 -5.91
CA GLY A 175 2.66 8.95 -5.75
C GLY A 175 2.82 7.73 -6.65
N ASN A 176 3.98 7.07 -6.48
CA ASN A 176 4.33 5.75 -6.98
C ASN A 176 4.96 4.91 -5.87
N ASP A 177 4.09 4.30 -5.08
CA ASP A 177 4.42 3.80 -3.77
C ASP A 177 4.94 2.35 -3.79
N PHE A 178 5.65 2.02 -2.73
CA PHE A 178 6.17 0.69 -2.45
C PHE A 178 5.43 0.05 -1.27
N TYR A 179 4.83 -1.10 -1.56
CA TYR A 179 4.18 -1.92 -0.55
C TYR A 179 5.01 -3.18 -0.30
N GLY A 180 5.71 -3.23 0.83
CA GLY A 180 6.38 -4.43 1.33
C GLY A 180 5.45 -5.40 2.04
N SER A 181 4.15 -5.08 2.05
CA SER A 181 3.10 -5.74 2.83
C SER A 181 2.31 -6.74 2.00
N PRO A 182 1.64 -7.74 2.61
CA PRO A 182 0.91 -8.76 1.86
C PRO A 182 -0.35 -8.28 1.13
N ARG A 183 -0.85 -7.06 1.41
CA ARG A 183 -2.17 -6.59 0.93
C ARG A 183 -2.19 -5.24 0.21
N GLY A 184 -1.38 -4.27 0.63
CA GLY A 184 -1.30 -3.00 -0.07
C GLY A 184 -0.66 -3.16 -1.45
N GLU A 185 -1.12 -2.38 -2.42
CA GLU A 185 -0.52 -2.33 -3.76
C GLU A 185 -0.70 -0.95 -4.36
N ASN A 186 0.34 -0.53 -5.06
CA ASN A 186 0.44 0.74 -5.73
C ASN A 186 -0.71 0.96 -6.75
N ASN A 187 -1.36 2.12 -6.73
CA ASN A 187 -2.46 2.52 -7.61
C ASN A 187 -3.65 1.53 -7.61
N ASN A 188 -4.01 1.01 -6.43
CA ASN A 188 -5.09 0.04 -6.28
C ASN A 188 -5.85 0.22 -4.97
N TYR A 189 -7.04 -0.37 -4.87
CA TYR A 189 -7.75 -0.48 -3.60
C TYR A 189 -7.88 -1.93 -3.17
N TRP A 190 -8.17 -2.13 -1.89
CA TRP A 190 -8.44 -3.42 -1.29
C TRP A 190 -9.55 -3.30 -0.26
N ILE A 191 -10.38 -4.35 -0.15
CA ILE A 191 -11.34 -4.49 0.94
C ILE A 191 -10.78 -5.57 1.84
N HIS A 192 -10.29 -5.15 3.00
CA HIS A 192 -9.55 -6.04 3.89
C HIS A 192 -10.49 -6.94 4.72
N SER A 193 -11.73 -6.51 4.94
CA SER A 193 -12.74 -7.18 5.76
C SER A 193 -14.07 -6.42 5.68
N THR A 194 -15.09 -6.78 6.47
CA THR A 194 -16.47 -6.31 6.29
C THR A 194 -16.63 -4.79 6.15
N TYR A 195 -15.87 -4.01 6.92
CA TYR A 195 -16.01 -2.56 6.99
C TYR A 195 -14.67 -1.84 6.73
N GLY A 196 -13.70 -2.60 6.23
CA GLY A 196 -12.31 -2.19 6.14
C GLY A 196 -11.90 -1.97 4.71
N ILE A 197 -11.43 -0.77 4.38
CA ILE A 197 -11.05 -0.38 3.02
C ILE A 197 -9.65 0.23 3.06
N GLY A 198 -8.80 -0.19 2.13
CA GLY A 198 -7.60 0.53 1.76
C GLY A 198 -7.70 1.03 0.32
N VAL A 199 -7.21 2.24 0.06
CA VAL A 199 -7.16 2.83 -1.28
C VAL A 199 -5.80 3.47 -1.46
N ASP A 200 -5.15 3.12 -2.54
CA ASP A 200 -4.14 3.92 -3.19
C ASP A 200 -4.71 4.43 -4.51
N SER A 201 -4.70 5.74 -4.69
CA SER A 201 -5.09 6.35 -5.96
C SER A 201 -4.39 7.67 -6.21
N LYS A 202 -3.97 7.88 -7.46
CA LYS A 202 -3.67 9.21 -7.96
C LYS A 202 -4.91 10.09 -7.89
N ASN A 203 -4.80 11.22 -7.20
CA ASN A 203 -5.87 12.19 -7.07
C ASN A 203 -5.47 13.48 -7.80
N SER A 204 -5.87 13.58 -9.07
CA SER A 204 -5.53 14.71 -9.95
C SER A 204 -6.05 16.08 -9.48
N TYR A 205 -6.88 16.15 -8.44
CA TYR A 205 -7.31 17.41 -7.83
C TYR A 205 -6.25 17.98 -6.88
N LEU A 206 -5.44 17.14 -6.24
CA LEU A 206 -4.35 17.57 -5.34
C LEU A 206 -3.06 17.92 -6.09
N ASP A 207 -2.84 17.35 -7.29
CA ASP A 207 -1.73 17.71 -8.21
C ASP A 207 -1.69 19.22 -8.57
N THR A 208 -2.81 19.95 -8.39
CA THR A 208 -2.87 21.40 -8.63
C THR A 208 -2.26 22.23 -7.50
N LEU A 209 -1.86 21.59 -6.40
CA LEU A 209 -1.09 22.16 -5.31
C LEU A 209 0.38 21.72 -5.43
N ALA A 210 1.15 22.27 -6.38
CA ALA A 210 2.60 22.07 -6.42
C ALA A 210 3.34 23.28 -7.04
N PRO A 211 4.59 23.60 -6.65
CA PRO A 211 5.54 22.69 -6.01
C PRO A 211 6.09 23.14 -4.64
N SER A 212 6.57 22.12 -3.92
CA SER A 212 7.62 22.18 -2.91
C SER A 212 8.72 23.17 -3.28
N LYS A 213 9.09 24.04 -2.34
CA LYS A 213 10.44 24.60 -2.36
C LYS A 213 11.39 23.43 -2.07
N GLU A 214 12.22 23.07 -3.04
CA GLU A 214 13.47 22.38 -2.71
C GLU A 214 14.19 23.24 -1.67
N TYR A 215 14.27 22.74 -0.44
CA TYR A 215 15.06 23.38 0.59
C TYR A 215 16.53 23.17 0.22
N ASP A 216 17.19 24.25 -0.19
CA ASP A 216 18.65 24.36 -0.30
C ASP A 216 19.28 24.14 1.09
N MET A 217 19.44 22.89 1.49
CA MET A 217 20.32 22.54 2.60
C MET A 217 21.76 22.75 2.13
N LYS A 218 22.42 23.76 2.71
CA LYS A 218 23.87 23.92 2.58
C LYS A 218 24.56 22.60 2.99
N PRO A 219 25.53 22.11 2.21
CA PRO A 219 26.20 20.85 2.50
C PRO A 219 26.94 20.99 3.84
N ALA A 220 26.71 20.06 4.77
CA ALA A 220 27.69 19.82 5.82
C ALA A 220 28.87 19.11 5.17
N ASP A 221 30.10 19.51 5.53
CA ASP A 221 31.39 19.03 5.02
C ASP A 221 31.67 17.53 5.27
N GLU A 222 30.65 16.70 5.45
CA GLU A 222 30.80 15.24 5.55
C GLU A 222 31.07 14.64 4.16
N PRO A 223 32.23 14.01 3.95
CA PRO A 223 32.53 13.38 2.68
C PRO A 223 31.63 12.15 2.46
N LEU A 224 31.30 11.89 1.20
CA LEU A 224 30.72 10.61 0.78
C LEU A 224 31.67 9.47 1.17
N GLY A 225 31.10 8.39 1.69
CA GLY A 225 31.86 7.17 2.01
C GLY A 225 32.67 6.67 0.81
N GLU A 226 33.84 6.09 1.07
CA GLU A 226 34.65 5.45 0.04
C GLU A 226 34.30 3.96 -0.13
N ASP A 227 33.90 3.31 0.97
CA ASP A 227 33.47 1.92 1.00
C ASP A 227 31.94 1.77 0.87
N ILE A 228 31.50 0.59 0.45
CA ILE A 228 30.09 0.29 0.19
C ILE A 228 29.23 0.27 1.45
N GLU A 229 29.79 -0.04 2.61
CA GLU A 229 29.04 -0.10 3.86
C GLU A 229 28.68 1.31 4.33
N THR A 230 29.65 2.22 4.33
CA THR A 230 29.44 3.65 4.61
C THR A 230 28.49 4.27 3.60
N LEU A 231 28.68 3.99 2.30
CA LEU A 231 27.77 4.49 1.27
C LEU A 231 26.36 3.96 1.46
N PHE A 232 26.18 2.69 1.82
CA PHE A 232 24.85 2.14 2.03
C PHE A 232 24.17 2.76 3.23
N MET A 233 24.89 2.96 4.34
CA MET A 233 24.38 3.69 5.50
C MET A 233 23.91 5.10 5.11
N GLN A 234 24.69 5.81 4.28
CA GLN A 234 24.33 7.13 3.76
C GLN A 234 23.12 7.06 2.79
N ALA A 235 23.08 6.06 1.91
CA ALA A 235 22.01 5.84 0.93
C ALA A 235 20.66 5.43 1.56
N SER A 236 20.72 4.81 2.75
CA SER A 236 19.57 4.44 3.58
C SER A 236 19.37 5.37 4.78
N ALA A 237 20.14 6.45 4.90
CA ALA A 237 19.96 7.44 5.94
C ALA A 237 18.59 8.11 5.77
N ALA A 238 18.11 8.77 6.83
CA ALA A 238 16.95 9.65 6.68
C ALA A 238 17.24 10.61 5.52
N SER A 239 16.41 10.54 4.47
CA SER A 239 16.54 11.27 3.21
C SER A 239 16.57 12.79 3.40
N GLN A 240 16.36 13.24 4.63
CA GLN A 240 15.99 14.55 5.07
C GLN A 240 17.11 15.37 5.70
N LYS A 241 17.89 14.80 6.63
CA LYS A 241 19.07 15.48 7.21
C LYS A 241 20.29 15.34 6.31
N PHE A 242 20.33 14.25 5.56
CA PHE A 242 21.47 13.85 4.75
C PHE A 242 21.08 13.70 3.29
N GLN A 243 20.06 14.42 2.78
CA GLN A 243 19.63 14.31 1.37
C GLN A 243 20.79 14.49 0.40
N TYR A 244 21.67 15.45 0.74
CA TYR A 244 22.90 15.75 0.02
C TYR A 244 23.92 14.59 0.01
N LEU A 245 23.82 13.64 0.94
CA LEU A 245 24.57 12.37 0.92
C LEU A 245 23.75 11.23 0.32
N VAL A 246 22.44 11.16 0.59
CA VAL A 246 21.57 10.04 0.23
C VAL A 246 21.52 9.85 -1.28
N LYS A 247 21.20 10.91 -2.03
CA LYS A 247 21.12 10.81 -3.50
C LYS A 247 22.50 10.52 -4.12
N PRO A 248 23.58 11.25 -3.78
CA PRO A 248 24.91 10.92 -4.30
C PRO A 248 25.45 9.55 -3.86
N ALA A 249 25.12 9.08 -2.66
CA ALA A 249 25.51 7.75 -2.20
C ALA A 249 24.78 6.66 -2.98
N ARG A 250 23.46 6.83 -3.20
CA ARG A 250 22.67 5.95 -4.08
C ARG A 250 23.27 5.92 -5.48
N GLU A 251 23.57 7.07 -6.06
CA GLU A 251 24.18 7.18 -7.39
C GLU A 251 25.56 6.50 -7.46
N LYS A 252 26.40 6.66 -6.43
CA LYS A 252 27.71 6.00 -6.34
C LYS A 252 27.59 4.49 -6.22
N ILE A 253 26.66 3.98 -5.41
CA ILE A 253 26.36 2.54 -5.32
C ILE A 253 25.81 2.01 -6.65
N ILE A 254 24.92 2.75 -7.32
CA ILE A 254 24.41 2.36 -8.64
C ILE A 254 25.56 2.30 -9.65
N ALA A 255 26.47 3.29 -9.63
CA ALA A 255 27.63 3.34 -10.51
C ALA A 255 28.66 2.22 -10.26
N MET A 256 28.73 1.68 -9.05
CA MET A 256 29.53 0.48 -8.75
C MET A 256 29.01 -0.77 -9.48
N GLY A 257 27.72 -0.79 -9.87
CA GLY A 257 27.12 -1.84 -10.67
C GLY A 257 27.24 -3.23 -10.05
N ASP A 258 27.80 -4.19 -10.81
CA ASP A 258 27.98 -5.58 -10.39
C ASP A 258 28.74 -5.72 -9.06
N SER A 259 29.76 -4.88 -8.84
CA SER A 259 30.60 -4.95 -7.65
C SER A 259 29.86 -4.61 -6.34
N ALA A 260 28.73 -3.90 -6.42
CA ALA A 260 27.91 -3.60 -5.25
C ALA A 260 26.97 -4.75 -4.84
N MET A 261 26.65 -5.65 -5.78
CA MET A 261 25.61 -6.65 -5.60
C MET A 261 25.84 -7.63 -4.46
N PRO A 262 27.07 -8.14 -4.19
CA PRO A 262 27.31 -9.03 -3.06
C PRO A 262 26.85 -8.44 -1.72
N PHE A 263 27.08 -7.14 -1.52
CA PHE A 263 26.69 -6.43 -0.31
C PHE A 263 25.17 -6.18 -0.27
N LEU A 264 24.59 -5.63 -1.35
CA LEU A 264 23.17 -5.28 -1.40
C LEU A 264 22.26 -6.50 -1.22
N VAL A 265 22.65 -7.66 -1.74
CA VAL A 265 21.92 -8.93 -1.58
C VAL A 265 21.90 -9.43 -0.14
N ASP A 266 22.96 -9.16 0.63
CA ASP A 266 22.98 -9.49 2.04
C ASP A 266 21.91 -8.69 2.81
N LYS A 267 21.77 -7.40 2.47
CA LYS A 267 20.82 -6.45 3.06
C LYS A 267 19.34 -6.65 2.69
N LEU A 268 19.00 -7.51 1.72
CA LEU A 268 17.60 -7.79 1.33
C LEU A 268 16.70 -8.34 2.46
N ASN A 269 17.28 -8.77 3.60
CA ASN A 269 16.53 -9.23 4.78
C ASN A 269 16.35 -8.16 5.87
N THR A 270 16.71 -6.92 5.56
CA THR A 270 16.65 -5.84 6.52
C THR A 270 15.24 -5.66 7.12
N GLU A 271 15.20 -5.39 8.42
CA GLU A 271 13.98 -4.96 9.09
C GLU A 271 13.81 -3.43 9.04
N SER A 272 14.80 -2.69 8.52
CA SER A 272 14.71 -1.26 8.32
C SER A 272 13.91 -0.93 7.06
N ALA A 273 12.83 -0.16 7.21
CA ALA A 273 12.05 0.34 6.08
C ALA A 273 12.91 1.21 5.14
N ARG A 274 13.76 2.07 5.70
CA ARG A 274 14.68 2.92 4.94
C ARG A 274 15.67 2.13 4.09
N GLU A 275 16.24 1.07 4.64
CA GLU A 275 17.12 0.19 3.88
C GLU A 275 16.35 -0.57 2.79
N SER A 276 15.13 -1.02 3.10
CA SER A 276 14.26 -1.70 2.12
C SER A 276 13.91 -0.78 0.95
N HIS A 277 13.49 0.45 1.22
CA HIS A 277 13.21 1.45 0.20
C HIS A 277 14.46 1.77 -0.61
N ALA A 278 15.61 2.00 0.03
CA ALA A 278 16.87 2.27 -0.66
C ALA A 278 17.27 1.12 -1.60
N LEU A 279 17.11 -0.14 -1.18
CA LEU A 279 17.35 -1.33 -2.00
C LEU A 279 16.37 -1.42 -3.19
N TYR A 280 15.09 -1.16 -2.95
CA TYR A 280 14.04 -1.18 -3.98
C TYR A 280 14.24 -0.09 -5.04
N GLU A 281 14.86 1.02 -4.69
CA GLU A 281 15.20 2.10 -5.62
C GLU A 281 16.53 1.90 -6.35
N MET A 282 17.56 1.41 -5.66
CA MET A 282 18.91 1.28 -6.24
C MET A 282 19.05 0.05 -7.13
N ILE A 283 18.62 -1.14 -6.69
CA ILE A 283 18.91 -2.39 -7.40
C ILE A 283 18.28 -2.41 -8.80
N PRO A 284 17.04 -1.93 -9.02
CA PRO A 284 16.48 -1.84 -10.38
C PRO A 284 17.28 -0.92 -11.31
N LYS A 285 17.90 0.14 -10.77
CA LYS A 285 18.73 1.09 -11.54
C LYS A 285 20.11 0.52 -11.87
N ILE A 286 20.63 -0.43 -11.08
CA ILE A 286 21.79 -1.27 -11.47
C ILE A 286 21.43 -2.13 -12.68
N GLY A 287 20.20 -2.66 -12.73
CA GLY A 287 19.64 -3.32 -13.90
C GLY A 287 20.12 -4.77 -14.07
N LYS A 288 20.41 -5.17 -15.32
CA LYS A 288 20.74 -6.58 -15.69
C LYS A 288 21.88 -7.22 -14.88
N PRO A 289 22.97 -6.53 -14.50
CA PRO A 289 24.01 -7.09 -13.64
C PRO A 289 23.50 -7.60 -12.28
N ALA A 290 22.39 -7.08 -11.77
CA ALA A 290 21.80 -7.54 -10.51
C ALA A 290 21.12 -8.93 -10.63
N VAL A 291 20.70 -9.32 -11.84
CA VAL A 291 19.84 -10.49 -12.07
C VAL A 291 20.44 -11.81 -11.58
N PRO A 292 21.72 -12.16 -11.88
CA PRO A 292 22.31 -13.41 -11.41
C PRO A 292 22.34 -13.54 -9.88
N TYR A 293 22.56 -12.43 -9.18
CA TYR A 293 22.58 -12.40 -7.72
C TYR A 293 21.17 -12.63 -7.15
N LEU A 294 20.17 -11.96 -7.71
CA LEU A 294 18.78 -12.11 -7.29
C LEU A 294 18.24 -13.51 -7.61
N HIS A 295 18.65 -14.13 -8.72
CA HIS A 295 18.33 -15.54 -9.01
C HIS A 295 18.92 -16.48 -7.97
N LYS A 296 20.18 -16.26 -7.55
CA LYS A 296 20.81 -17.05 -6.48
C LYS A 296 20.06 -16.91 -5.15
N VAL A 297 19.56 -15.72 -4.83
CA VAL A 297 18.74 -15.50 -3.62
C VAL A 297 17.44 -16.31 -3.69
N LEU A 298 16.79 -16.38 -4.85
CA LEU A 298 15.58 -17.17 -5.03
C LEU A 298 15.81 -18.70 -4.98
N GLN A 299 17.03 -19.18 -5.21
CA GLN A 299 17.37 -20.61 -5.11
C GLN A 299 17.77 -21.03 -3.69
N ASP A 300 18.15 -20.08 -2.84
CA ASP A 300 18.53 -20.33 -1.45
C ASP A 300 17.29 -20.42 -0.54
N SER A 301 16.81 -21.65 -0.34
CA SER A 301 15.57 -21.99 0.39
C SER A 301 15.51 -21.55 1.87
N VAL A 302 16.61 -21.06 2.45
CA VAL A 302 16.73 -20.77 3.88
C VAL A 302 16.34 -19.32 4.23
N LYS A 303 16.23 -18.43 3.24
CA LYS A 303 16.09 -16.99 3.51
C LYS A 303 14.68 -16.49 3.14
N ASN A 304 14.01 -15.82 4.09
CA ASN A 304 12.74 -15.09 3.94
C ASN A 304 12.82 -13.88 2.96
N LYS A 305 13.59 -13.99 1.87
CA LYS A 305 13.92 -12.93 0.90
C LYS A 305 13.10 -13.01 -0.39
N ILE A 306 12.27 -14.06 -0.55
CA ILE A 306 11.73 -14.48 -1.84
C ILE A 306 10.78 -13.44 -2.45
N ARG A 307 9.82 -12.91 -1.68
CA ARG A 307 8.83 -11.93 -2.19
C ARG A 307 9.50 -10.66 -2.68
N PHE A 308 10.28 -10.02 -1.82
CA PHE A 308 10.95 -8.76 -2.12
C PHE A 308 11.91 -8.90 -3.33
N THR A 309 12.63 -10.02 -3.41
CA THR A 309 13.51 -10.33 -4.54
C THR A 309 12.73 -10.43 -5.86
N MET A 310 11.57 -11.10 -5.87
CA MET A 310 10.73 -11.18 -7.08
C MET A 310 10.23 -9.80 -7.52
N LEU A 311 9.83 -8.93 -6.59
CA LEU A 311 9.38 -7.56 -6.91
C LEU A 311 10.49 -6.75 -7.58
N ILE A 312 11.72 -6.82 -7.05
CA ILE A 312 12.89 -6.15 -7.65
C ILE A 312 13.16 -6.68 -9.06
N LEU A 313 13.11 -8.01 -9.26
CA LEU A 313 13.29 -8.60 -10.60
C LEU A 313 12.24 -8.11 -11.60
N GLY A 314 10.99 -7.96 -11.17
CA GLY A 314 9.93 -7.35 -11.99
C GLY A 314 10.25 -5.92 -12.41
N LYS A 315 10.74 -5.09 -11.48
CA LYS A 315 11.12 -3.68 -11.74
C LYS A 315 12.36 -3.55 -12.65
N ILE A 316 13.30 -4.51 -12.60
CA ILE A 316 14.47 -4.56 -13.51
C ILE A 316 14.06 -4.78 -14.97
N LYS A 317 12.94 -5.48 -15.20
CA LYS A 317 12.40 -5.80 -16.53
C LYS A 317 13.35 -6.60 -17.44
N ASP A 318 14.16 -7.50 -16.87
CA ASP A 318 14.98 -8.43 -17.66
C ASP A 318 14.26 -9.77 -17.92
N GLU A 319 14.00 -10.09 -19.19
CA GLU A 319 13.28 -11.30 -19.61
C GLU A 319 13.95 -12.60 -19.15
N ASN A 320 15.25 -12.59 -18.85
CA ASN A 320 15.96 -13.74 -18.28
C ASN A 320 15.38 -14.18 -16.94
N SER A 321 14.61 -13.33 -16.27
CA SER A 321 13.93 -13.66 -15.02
C SER A 321 12.61 -14.40 -15.21
N TYR A 322 12.10 -14.48 -16.44
CA TYR A 322 10.84 -15.18 -16.74
C TYR A 322 10.81 -16.63 -16.23
N PRO A 323 11.82 -17.50 -16.49
CA PRO A 323 11.73 -18.91 -16.13
C PRO A 323 11.57 -19.14 -14.63
N ILE A 324 12.38 -18.46 -13.81
CA ILE A 324 12.35 -18.60 -12.35
C ILE A 324 11.07 -18.00 -11.76
N LEU A 325 10.62 -16.84 -12.26
CA LEU A 325 9.35 -16.27 -11.83
C LEU A 325 8.18 -17.19 -12.22
N ALA A 326 8.16 -17.73 -13.44
CA ALA A 326 7.14 -18.67 -13.89
C ALA A 326 7.05 -19.90 -12.98
N GLU A 327 8.16 -20.43 -12.49
CA GLU A 327 8.18 -21.52 -11.50
C GLU A 327 7.46 -21.12 -10.20
N TYR A 328 7.76 -19.94 -9.66
CA TYR A 328 7.15 -19.44 -8.42
C TYR A 328 5.63 -19.23 -8.51
N THR A 329 5.06 -19.08 -9.71
CA THR A 329 3.58 -19.07 -9.88
C THR A 329 2.93 -20.39 -9.49
N GLN A 330 3.70 -21.48 -9.36
CA GLN A 330 3.22 -22.81 -8.95
C GLN A 330 3.61 -23.16 -7.52
N SER A 331 4.15 -22.21 -6.75
CA SER A 331 4.53 -22.43 -5.35
C SER A 331 3.35 -22.84 -4.47
N ASN A 332 3.60 -23.73 -3.51
CA ASN A 332 2.62 -24.06 -2.47
C ASN A 332 2.29 -22.85 -1.58
N ASN A 333 3.19 -21.86 -1.48
CA ASN A 333 2.96 -20.64 -0.72
C ASN A 333 2.16 -19.63 -1.57
N PRO A 334 0.91 -19.28 -1.22
CA PRO A 334 0.09 -18.39 -2.03
C PRO A 334 0.65 -17.00 -2.23
N SER A 335 1.38 -16.50 -1.23
CA SER A 335 1.97 -15.18 -1.37
C SER A 335 3.16 -15.19 -2.34
N TYR A 336 3.89 -16.30 -2.46
CA TYR A 336 4.92 -16.41 -3.50
C TYR A 336 4.30 -16.47 -4.90
N ARG A 337 3.15 -17.17 -5.04
CA ARG A 337 2.40 -17.16 -6.29
C ARG A 337 1.97 -15.74 -6.68
N ALA A 338 1.36 -15.00 -5.74
CA ALA A 338 0.90 -13.63 -5.96
C ALA A 338 2.06 -12.69 -6.33
N SER A 339 3.12 -12.67 -5.53
CA SER A 339 4.30 -11.83 -5.81
C SER A 339 4.97 -12.17 -7.14
N SER A 340 4.98 -13.45 -7.55
CA SER A 340 5.52 -13.83 -8.84
C SER A 340 4.65 -13.37 -10.01
N ILE A 341 3.32 -13.52 -9.91
CA ILE A 341 2.39 -13.01 -10.92
C ILE A 341 2.55 -11.49 -11.07
N LYS A 342 2.64 -10.76 -9.96
CA LYS A 342 2.92 -9.32 -9.97
C LYS A 342 4.23 -9.00 -10.69
N ALA A 343 5.31 -9.69 -10.33
CA ALA A 343 6.63 -9.49 -10.92
C ALA A 343 6.65 -9.77 -12.44
N LEU A 344 5.97 -10.83 -12.88
CA LEU A 344 5.81 -11.16 -14.31
C LEU A 344 4.98 -10.10 -15.05
N GLY A 345 3.98 -9.51 -14.38
CA GLY A 345 3.22 -8.38 -14.90
C GLY A 345 4.07 -7.12 -15.04
N ASP A 346 4.89 -6.80 -14.03
CA ASP A 346 5.81 -5.65 -14.02
C ASP A 346 6.94 -5.80 -15.06
N LEU A 347 7.41 -7.04 -15.26
CA LEU A 347 8.32 -7.42 -16.35
C LEU A 347 7.72 -7.16 -17.74
N GLY A 348 6.40 -7.21 -17.88
CA GLY A 348 5.69 -7.01 -19.15
C GLY A 348 5.79 -8.19 -20.12
N CYS A 349 6.10 -9.40 -19.64
CA CYS A 349 6.35 -10.55 -20.50
C CYS A 349 5.04 -11.19 -20.98
N SER A 350 4.71 -11.04 -22.27
CA SER A 350 3.50 -11.63 -22.87
C SER A 350 3.46 -13.17 -22.81
N LYS A 351 4.61 -13.84 -22.70
CA LYS A 351 4.70 -15.30 -22.47
C LYS A 351 4.05 -15.73 -21.15
N ALA A 352 3.80 -14.80 -20.22
CA ALA A 352 3.16 -15.08 -18.94
C ALA A 352 1.62 -15.04 -19.00
N ILE A 353 1.00 -14.62 -20.11
CA ILE A 353 -0.47 -14.56 -20.24
C ILE A 353 -1.15 -15.88 -19.83
N PRO A 354 -0.70 -17.09 -20.25
CA PRO A 354 -1.32 -18.34 -19.81
C PRO A 354 -1.23 -18.55 -18.29
N LEU A 355 -0.15 -18.07 -17.65
CA LEU A 355 0.03 -18.14 -16.20
C LEU A 355 -0.95 -17.21 -15.49
N PHE A 356 -1.17 -16.00 -16.01
CA PHE A 356 -2.15 -15.08 -15.45
C PHE A 356 -3.58 -15.63 -15.60
N ILE A 357 -3.93 -16.17 -16.77
CA ILE A 357 -5.24 -16.80 -16.99
C ILE A 357 -5.46 -17.98 -16.04
N LYS A 358 -4.41 -18.77 -15.75
CA LYS A 358 -4.45 -19.82 -14.73
C LYS A 358 -4.64 -19.23 -13.32
N GLY A 359 -3.90 -18.17 -12.99
CA GLY A 359 -3.94 -17.51 -11.69
C GLY A 359 -5.27 -16.82 -11.37
N LEU A 360 -6.04 -16.40 -12.38
CA LEU A 360 -7.43 -15.94 -12.22
C LEU A 360 -8.36 -17.00 -11.59
N LYS A 361 -7.96 -18.28 -11.57
CA LYS A 361 -8.72 -19.39 -11.00
C LYS A 361 -8.11 -19.92 -9.70
N ASP A 362 -7.13 -19.22 -9.13
CA ASP A 362 -6.49 -19.64 -7.88
C ASP A 362 -7.46 -19.58 -6.70
N SER A 363 -7.31 -20.52 -5.77
CA SER A 363 -8.07 -20.53 -4.51
C SER A 363 -7.91 -19.24 -3.68
N ILE A 364 -6.76 -18.56 -3.78
CA ILE A 364 -6.42 -17.41 -2.97
C ILE A 364 -6.68 -16.12 -3.74
N VAL A 365 -7.48 -15.24 -3.12
CA VAL A 365 -7.93 -13.97 -3.71
C VAL A 365 -6.78 -13.08 -4.17
N ALA A 366 -5.70 -12.99 -3.38
CA ALA A 366 -4.52 -12.20 -3.74
C ALA A 366 -3.93 -12.65 -5.08
N VAL A 367 -3.85 -13.95 -5.35
CA VAL A 367 -3.32 -14.49 -6.62
C VAL A 367 -4.25 -14.16 -7.79
N ARG A 368 -5.57 -14.27 -7.59
CA ARG A 368 -6.56 -13.91 -8.62
C ARG A 368 -6.50 -12.42 -8.96
N ARG A 369 -6.41 -11.57 -7.94
CA ARG A 369 -6.26 -10.11 -8.07
C ARG A 369 -5.00 -9.77 -8.86
N GLU A 370 -3.83 -10.24 -8.43
CA GLU A 370 -2.56 -9.98 -9.13
C GLU A 370 -2.61 -10.45 -10.59
N SER A 371 -3.31 -11.56 -10.85
CA SER A 371 -3.48 -12.08 -12.22
C SER A 371 -4.33 -11.18 -13.10
N ALA A 372 -5.41 -10.63 -12.56
CA ALA A 372 -6.23 -9.65 -13.27
C ALA A 372 -5.43 -8.38 -13.57
N ILE A 373 -4.63 -7.89 -12.61
CA ILE A 373 -3.79 -6.70 -12.76
C ILE A 373 -2.65 -6.92 -13.76
N ALA A 374 -2.01 -8.09 -13.73
CA ALA A 374 -1.00 -8.44 -14.72
C ALA A 374 -1.58 -8.46 -16.15
N LEU A 375 -2.81 -8.94 -16.33
CA LEU A 375 -3.51 -8.90 -17.61
C LEU A 375 -3.87 -7.47 -18.04
N GLN A 376 -4.19 -6.56 -17.10
CA GLN A 376 -4.36 -5.14 -17.40
C GLN A 376 -3.08 -4.53 -18.00
N LYS A 377 -1.91 -4.90 -17.46
CA LYS A 377 -0.60 -4.35 -17.87
C LYS A 377 -0.20 -4.83 -19.28
N ILE A 378 -0.49 -6.08 -19.63
CA ILE A 378 -0.08 -6.67 -20.91
C ILE A 378 -1.03 -6.31 -22.07
N ASN A 379 -2.29 -5.98 -21.78
CA ASN A 379 -3.27 -5.53 -22.77
C ASN A 379 -3.40 -6.50 -23.97
N ASN A 380 -3.89 -7.72 -23.73
CA ASN A 380 -3.98 -8.78 -24.74
C ASN A 380 -5.41 -9.31 -24.92
N GLN A 381 -5.81 -9.57 -26.17
CA GLN A 381 -7.16 -10.04 -26.51
C GLN A 381 -7.51 -11.44 -25.96
N ASP A 382 -6.53 -12.31 -25.75
CA ASP A 382 -6.72 -13.63 -25.14
C ASP A 382 -7.24 -13.53 -23.69
N ALA A 383 -7.05 -12.37 -23.06
CA ALA A 383 -7.52 -12.09 -21.70
C ALA A 383 -9.02 -11.76 -21.64
N ILE A 384 -9.69 -11.42 -22.76
CA ILE A 384 -11.05 -10.87 -22.74
C ILE A 384 -12.05 -11.81 -22.06
N LEU A 385 -12.13 -13.07 -22.49
CA LEU A 385 -13.07 -14.04 -21.89
C LEU A 385 -12.71 -14.38 -20.43
N PRO A 386 -11.44 -14.65 -20.07
CA PRO A 386 -11.03 -14.81 -18.68
C PRO A 386 -11.37 -13.62 -17.78
N LEU A 387 -11.19 -12.38 -18.26
CA LEU A 387 -11.54 -11.18 -17.52
C LEU A 387 -13.06 -11.03 -17.39
N ILE A 388 -13.85 -11.29 -18.45
CA ILE A 388 -15.32 -11.31 -18.34
C ILE A 388 -15.76 -12.29 -17.25
N ALA A 389 -15.23 -13.52 -17.24
CA ALA A 389 -15.54 -14.50 -16.19
C ALA A 389 -15.16 -13.99 -14.78
N SER A 390 -14.02 -13.30 -14.66
CA SER A 390 -13.53 -12.75 -13.39
C SER A 390 -14.34 -11.55 -12.89
N THR A 391 -15.22 -10.96 -13.72
CA THR A 391 -16.21 -9.97 -13.24
C THR A 391 -17.33 -10.59 -12.40
N ASP A 392 -17.37 -11.92 -12.29
CA ASP A 392 -18.27 -12.65 -11.40
C ASP A 392 -17.55 -13.24 -10.17
N ASP A 393 -16.29 -12.88 -9.93
CA ASP A 393 -15.54 -13.33 -8.75
C ASP A 393 -16.26 -12.94 -7.45
N GLU A 394 -16.09 -13.75 -6.39
CA GLU A 394 -16.63 -13.48 -5.05
C GLU A 394 -16.12 -12.15 -4.49
N PHE A 395 -14.87 -11.79 -4.78
CA PHE A 395 -14.19 -10.63 -4.21
C PHE A 395 -14.20 -9.42 -5.14
N GLN A 396 -14.50 -8.24 -4.58
CA GLN A 396 -14.73 -7.03 -5.36
C GLN A 396 -13.49 -6.54 -6.09
N GLU A 397 -12.32 -6.65 -5.46
CA GLU A 397 -11.03 -6.27 -6.00
C GLU A 397 -10.68 -7.03 -7.28
N VAL A 398 -11.05 -8.32 -7.37
CA VAL A 398 -10.85 -9.13 -8.58
C VAL A 398 -11.80 -8.68 -9.67
N ARG A 399 -13.08 -8.45 -9.34
CA ARG A 399 -14.07 -7.99 -10.32
C ARG A 399 -13.73 -6.63 -10.93
N TYR A 400 -13.30 -5.70 -10.09
CA TYR A 400 -12.92 -4.36 -10.51
C TYR A 400 -11.63 -4.38 -11.33
N SER A 401 -10.65 -5.18 -10.92
CA SER A 401 -9.43 -5.39 -11.70
C SER A 401 -9.75 -6.00 -13.07
N ALA A 402 -10.71 -6.92 -13.13
CA ALA A 402 -11.16 -7.51 -14.38
C ALA A 402 -11.87 -6.49 -15.29
N GLU A 403 -12.71 -5.63 -14.72
CA GLU A 403 -13.34 -4.51 -15.43
C GLU A 403 -12.31 -3.54 -16.01
N ILE A 404 -11.32 -3.10 -15.21
CA ILE A 404 -10.22 -2.25 -15.70
C ILE A 404 -9.47 -2.94 -16.82
N GLY A 405 -9.22 -4.25 -16.71
CA GLY A 405 -8.54 -5.03 -17.74
C GLY A 405 -9.28 -4.97 -19.06
N LEU A 406 -10.59 -5.20 -19.03
CA LEU A 406 -11.45 -5.05 -20.20
C LEU A 406 -11.40 -3.62 -20.74
N THR A 407 -11.47 -2.60 -19.89
CA THR A 407 -11.42 -1.19 -20.30
C THR A 407 -10.09 -0.83 -20.95
N LYS A 408 -8.95 -1.35 -20.47
CA LYS A 408 -7.63 -1.15 -21.08
C LYS A 408 -7.49 -1.83 -22.45
N ILE A 409 -8.10 -3.01 -22.63
CA ILE A 409 -8.26 -3.65 -23.95
C ILE A 409 -9.12 -2.79 -24.87
N GLY A 410 -10.07 -2.05 -24.30
CA GLY A 410 -10.78 -1.01 -25.02
C GLY A 410 -11.74 -1.59 -26.05
N LYS A 411 -11.75 -1.00 -27.26
CA LYS A 411 -12.75 -1.29 -28.30
C LYS A 411 -12.72 -2.73 -28.80
N ASP A 412 -11.57 -3.38 -28.74
CA ASP A 412 -11.39 -4.75 -29.19
C ASP A 412 -12.24 -5.75 -28.38
N ALA A 413 -12.53 -5.42 -27.11
CA ALA A 413 -13.38 -6.22 -26.24
C ALA A 413 -14.89 -6.02 -26.50
N GLU A 414 -15.32 -4.95 -27.19
CA GLU A 414 -16.74 -4.52 -27.21
C GLU A 414 -17.67 -5.61 -27.76
N LYS A 415 -17.26 -6.27 -28.85
CA LYS A 415 -18.07 -7.29 -29.50
C LYS A 415 -18.28 -8.49 -28.59
N ILE A 416 -17.22 -8.92 -27.91
CA ILE A 416 -17.25 -10.09 -27.02
C ILE A 416 -18.00 -9.74 -25.74
N VAL A 417 -17.66 -8.63 -25.08
CA VAL A 417 -18.33 -8.18 -23.84
C VAL A 417 -19.84 -8.03 -24.04
N ARG A 418 -20.28 -7.48 -25.17
CA ARG A 418 -21.70 -7.34 -25.50
C ARG A 418 -22.40 -8.67 -25.72
N LYS A 419 -21.73 -9.62 -26.36
CA LYS A 419 -22.27 -10.97 -26.55
C LYS A 419 -22.45 -11.66 -25.20
N GLU A 420 -21.43 -11.62 -24.35
CA GLU A 420 -21.43 -12.31 -23.07
C GLU A 420 -22.32 -11.62 -22.02
N TYR A 421 -22.56 -10.31 -22.12
CA TYR A 421 -23.45 -9.55 -21.22
C TYR A 421 -24.82 -10.20 -21.03
N HIS A 422 -25.42 -10.77 -22.07
CA HIS A 422 -26.77 -11.32 -22.00
C HIS A 422 -26.87 -12.56 -21.11
N ASN A 423 -25.81 -13.37 -21.08
CA ASN A 423 -25.75 -14.60 -20.28
C ASN A 423 -25.06 -14.40 -18.92
N ALA A 424 -24.49 -13.22 -18.69
CA ALA A 424 -23.79 -12.88 -17.45
C ALA A 424 -24.76 -12.78 -16.26
N SER A 425 -24.24 -13.09 -15.06
CA SER A 425 -24.95 -12.87 -13.81
C SER A 425 -25.27 -11.38 -13.60
N ILE A 426 -26.17 -11.07 -12.65
CA ILE A 426 -26.44 -9.67 -12.28
C ILE A 426 -25.18 -8.97 -11.77
N GLN A 427 -24.29 -9.69 -11.07
CA GLN A 427 -23.04 -9.15 -10.53
C GLN A 427 -22.06 -8.80 -11.65
N SER A 428 -21.80 -9.75 -12.55
CA SER A 428 -20.96 -9.51 -13.73
C SER A 428 -21.53 -8.39 -14.61
N LYS A 429 -22.84 -8.36 -14.85
CA LYS A 429 -23.51 -7.30 -15.64
C LYS A 429 -23.21 -5.89 -15.13
N LYS A 430 -23.11 -5.65 -13.81
CA LYS A 430 -22.76 -4.34 -13.25
C LYS A 430 -21.38 -3.87 -13.71
N HIS A 431 -20.39 -4.76 -13.65
CA HIS A 431 -19.03 -4.46 -14.09
C HIS A 431 -18.93 -4.31 -15.61
N LEU A 432 -19.67 -5.11 -16.38
CA LEU A 432 -19.73 -4.96 -17.84
C LEU A 432 -20.40 -3.63 -18.26
N ILE A 433 -21.39 -3.13 -17.50
CA ILE A 433 -21.94 -1.77 -17.66
C ILE A 433 -20.86 -0.72 -17.42
N GLY A 434 -20.06 -0.87 -16.36
CA GLY A 434 -18.91 0.00 -16.06
C GLY A 434 -17.88 0.03 -17.20
N TYR A 435 -17.56 -1.12 -17.79
CA TYR A 435 -16.73 -1.21 -18.99
C TYR A 435 -17.32 -0.38 -20.16
N PHE A 436 -18.62 -0.52 -20.45
CA PHE A 436 -19.24 0.23 -21.53
C PHE A 436 -19.19 1.74 -21.30
N ALA A 437 -19.37 2.19 -20.05
CA ALA A 437 -19.24 3.59 -19.63
C ALA A 437 -17.83 4.13 -19.89
N LYS A 438 -16.80 3.44 -19.38
CA LYS A 438 -15.40 3.90 -19.41
C LYS A 438 -14.77 3.88 -20.79
N CYS A 439 -15.13 2.94 -21.68
CA CYS A 439 -14.61 2.92 -23.05
C CYS A 439 -15.16 4.03 -23.95
N LYS A 440 -16.21 4.76 -23.52
CA LYS A 440 -16.76 5.97 -24.15
C LYS A 440 -16.99 5.92 -25.67
N SER A 441 -17.46 4.79 -26.22
CA SER A 441 -17.80 4.69 -27.65
C SER A 441 -19.28 5.02 -27.97
N LYS A 442 -19.56 5.51 -29.18
CA LYS A 442 -20.94 5.74 -29.67
C LYS A 442 -21.77 4.44 -29.67
N SER A 443 -21.11 3.31 -29.98
CA SER A 443 -21.71 1.97 -29.96
C SER A 443 -22.15 1.55 -28.55
N ASN A 444 -21.32 1.83 -27.55
CA ASN A 444 -21.60 1.54 -26.15
C ASN A 444 -22.69 2.47 -25.59
N LYS A 445 -22.66 3.78 -25.89
CA LYS A 445 -23.75 4.70 -25.50
C LYS A 445 -25.11 4.27 -26.06
N ARG A 446 -25.15 3.81 -27.32
CA ARG A 446 -26.39 3.26 -27.93
C ARG A 446 -26.85 1.98 -27.22
N PHE A 447 -25.91 1.13 -26.78
CA PHE A 447 -26.22 -0.08 -26.03
C PHE A 447 -26.84 0.25 -24.67
N LEU A 448 -26.19 1.12 -23.89
CA LEU A 448 -26.68 1.55 -22.58
C LEU A 448 -28.08 2.18 -22.68
N LYS A 449 -28.35 3.01 -23.70
CA LYS A 449 -29.71 3.54 -23.96
C LYS A 449 -30.74 2.45 -24.27
N LYS A 450 -30.33 1.34 -24.90
CA LYS A 450 -31.21 0.18 -25.15
C LYS A 450 -31.46 -0.58 -23.85
N LEU A 451 -30.43 -0.78 -23.02
CA LEU A 451 -30.57 -1.38 -21.69
C LEU A 451 -31.51 -0.57 -20.80
N LEU A 452 -31.39 0.76 -20.78
CA LEU A 452 -32.25 1.64 -19.99
C LEU A 452 -33.76 1.45 -20.27
N LYS A 453 -34.13 1.03 -21.49
CA LYS A 453 -35.52 0.80 -21.90
C LYS A 453 -36.02 -0.62 -21.62
N ASN A 454 -35.12 -1.59 -21.57
CA ASN A 454 -35.47 -3.01 -21.65
C ASN A 454 -35.06 -3.80 -20.39
N GLU A 455 -34.15 -3.27 -19.57
CA GLU A 455 -33.72 -3.91 -18.33
C GLU A 455 -34.82 -3.77 -17.28
N THR A 456 -35.15 -4.87 -16.60
CA THR A 456 -36.20 -4.92 -15.59
C THR A 456 -35.65 -5.00 -14.17
N ASP A 457 -34.37 -5.37 -14.01
CA ASP A 457 -33.70 -5.36 -12.72
C ASP A 457 -33.39 -3.91 -12.29
N GLU A 458 -33.94 -3.49 -11.15
CA GLU A 458 -33.79 -2.12 -10.63
C GLU A 458 -32.33 -1.74 -10.33
N LYS A 459 -31.51 -2.71 -9.85
CA LYS A 459 -30.11 -2.46 -9.52
C LYS A 459 -29.30 -2.23 -10.80
N LEU A 460 -29.57 -3.00 -11.86
CA LEU A 460 -28.95 -2.79 -13.17
C LEU A 460 -29.43 -1.48 -13.81
N LEU A 461 -30.71 -1.16 -13.74
CA LEU A 461 -31.25 0.11 -14.25
C LEU A 461 -30.57 1.33 -13.61
N PHE A 462 -30.37 1.31 -12.29
CA PHE A 462 -29.64 2.36 -11.58
C PHE A 462 -28.20 2.52 -12.11
N GLN A 463 -27.49 1.41 -12.31
CA GLN A 463 -26.13 1.44 -12.86
C GLN A 463 -26.10 1.93 -14.31
N VAL A 464 -27.07 1.56 -15.14
CA VAL A 464 -27.18 2.06 -16.52
C VAL A 464 -27.43 3.57 -16.56
N LYS A 465 -28.25 4.11 -15.65
CA LYS A 465 -28.49 5.57 -15.53
C LYS A 465 -27.19 6.30 -15.21
N ARG A 466 -26.48 5.87 -14.16
CA ARG A 466 -25.17 6.42 -13.78
C ARG A 466 -24.16 6.34 -14.92
N ALA A 467 -24.06 5.18 -15.57
CA ALA A 467 -23.17 4.98 -16.71
C ALA A 467 -23.46 5.97 -17.85
N LEU A 468 -24.73 6.33 -18.10
CA LEU A 468 -25.10 7.31 -19.13
C LEU A 468 -24.82 8.77 -18.72
N GLU A 469 -24.74 9.08 -17.42
CA GLU A 469 -24.37 10.41 -16.90
C GLU A 469 -22.87 10.69 -17.05
N GLU A 470 -22.03 9.65 -16.99
CA GLU A 470 -20.56 9.74 -17.18
C GLU A 470 -20.11 10.01 -18.64
N TYR A 471 -21.07 10.18 -19.56
CA TYR A 471 -20.94 10.02 -21.02
C TYR A 471 -21.30 11.26 -21.83
#